data_AF-A0A9Q3WPT2-F1
#
_entry.id   AF-A0A9Q3WPT2-F1
#
_cell.length_a   1.000
_cell.length_b   1.000
_cell.length_c   1.000
_cell.angle_alpha   90.00
_cell.angle_beta   90.00
_cell.angle_gamma   90.00
#
_symmetry.space_group_name_H-M   'P 1'
#
loop_
_entity.id
_entity.type
_entity.pdbx_description
1 polymer ?
#
loop_
_entity_poly.entity_id
_entity_poly.type
_entity_poly.pdbx_seq_one_letter_code
_entity_poly.pdbx_strand_id
1 'polypeptide(L)'
;MPPSAPTLHMLCGKIGSGKSTLAARLGRVEGTVLIAEDDWLSALFSEEMSSPKDYMRCAAKLRAIMGPHVVSLLKAGVSVVLDFPANTTENRAWMRSILAVSNASHQLHVMATPDEICLERLHARNAKGDHPFAATEAQFQLFSKYFAEPTADEGFNIVLHGPEEADGPERS
;
A
#
# COMPACT_ATOMS: atom_id res chain seq x y z
N MET A 1 0.60 9.01 30.08
CA MET A 1 -0.11 7.94 29.35
C MET A 1 0.94 7.00 28.78
N PRO A 2 0.77 5.68 28.79
CA PRO A 2 1.63 4.82 27.97
C PRO A 2 1.50 5.25 26.50
N PRO A 3 2.58 5.19 25.70
CA PRO A 3 2.48 5.45 24.27
C PRO A 3 1.42 4.53 23.66
N SER A 4 0.61 5.06 22.75
CA SER A 4 -0.36 4.27 22.00
C SER A 4 0.35 3.10 21.32
N ALA A 5 -0.27 1.92 21.31
CA ALA A 5 0.32 0.76 20.65
C ALA A 5 0.64 1.09 19.18
N PRO A 6 1.84 0.75 18.67
CA PRO A 6 2.22 1.00 17.30
C PRO A 6 1.25 0.31 16.35
N THR A 7 0.93 0.98 15.24
CA THR A 7 -0.03 0.50 14.26
C THR A 7 0.64 0.22 12.93
N LEU A 8 0.35 -0.95 12.35
CA LEU A 8 0.64 -1.25 10.95
C LEU A 8 -0.56 -0.83 10.09
N HIS A 9 -0.36 0.19 9.26
CA HIS A 9 -1.31 0.63 8.25
C HIS A 9 -0.99 -0.04 6.91
N MET A 10 -1.99 -0.72 6.34
CA MET A 10 -1.90 -1.42 5.05
C MET A 10 -2.91 -0.85 4.08
N LEU A 11 -2.60 -0.83 2.79
CA LEU A 11 -3.39 -0.15 1.78
C LEU A 11 -3.86 -1.13 0.69
N CYS A 12 -5.18 -1.22 0.51
CA CYS A 12 -5.85 -2.05 -0.48
C CYS A 12 -6.64 -1.16 -1.44
N GLY A 13 -6.39 -1.28 -2.74
CA GLY A 13 -7.04 -0.45 -3.74
C GLY A 13 -6.38 -0.53 -5.10
N LYS A 14 -7.16 -0.28 -6.16
CA LYS A 14 -6.69 -0.30 -7.55
C LYS A 14 -5.71 0.84 -7.85
N ILE A 15 -5.03 0.77 -8.99
CA ILE A 15 -4.13 1.86 -9.44
C ILE A 15 -4.99 3.13 -9.60
N GLY A 16 -4.51 4.29 -9.12
CA GLY A 16 -5.29 5.53 -9.19
C GLY A 16 -6.35 5.70 -8.09
N SER A 17 -6.51 4.75 -7.17
CA SER A 17 -7.50 4.82 -6.08
C SER A 17 -7.12 5.77 -4.93
N GLY A 18 -5.99 6.47 -5.00
CA GLY A 18 -5.53 7.40 -3.94
C GLY A 18 -4.73 6.78 -2.79
N LYS A 19 -4.28 5.52 -2.90
CA LYS A 19 -3.47 4.84 -1.85
C LYS A 19 -2.26 5.66 -1.42
N SER A 20 -1.41 6.08 -2.36
CA SER A 20 -0.17 6.80 -2.04
C SER A 20 -0.43 8.17 -1.39
N THR A 21 -1.53 8.84 -1.74
CA THR A 21 -1.97 10.07 -1.06
C THR A 21 -2.33 9.80 0.41
N LEU A 22 -3.12 8.76 0.66
CA LEU A 22 -3.44 8.32 2.02
C LEU A 22 -2.17 7.88 2.77
N ALA A 23 -1.25 7.17 2.09
CA ALA A 23 0.00 6.70 2.66
C ALA A 23 0.85 7.87 3.17
N ALA A 24 1.01 8.90 2.32
CA ALA A 24 1.74 10.11 2.66
C ALA A 24 1.09 10.86 3.83
N ARG A 25 -0.25 10.92 3.89
CA ARG A 25 -0.97 11.55 5.00
C ARG A 25 -0.73 10.79 6.32
N LEU A 26 -0.89 9.47 6.31
CA LEU A 26 -0.66 8.64 7.50
C LEU A 26 0.82 8.68 7.95
N GLY A 27 1.76 8.75 7.00
CA GLY A 27 3.19 8.83 7.29
C GLY A 27 3.65 10.14 7.94
N ARG A 28 2.82 11.20 7.93
CA ARG A 28 3.12 12.46 8.62
C ARG A 28 2.80 12.44 10.12
N VAL A 29 2.06 11.43 10.58
CA VAL A 29 1.75 11.26 12.00
C VAL A 29 3.04 11.00 12.77
N GLU A 30 3.25 11.70 13.88
CA GLU A 30 4.43 11.53 14.72
C GLU A 30 4.64 10.07 15.13
N GLY A 31 5.89 9.59 15.09
CA GLY A 31 6.22 8.20 15.40
C GLY A 31 5.80 7.20 14.31
N THR A 32 5.53 7.67 13.08
CA THR A 32 5.16 6.82 11.94
C THR A 32 6.20 6.88 10.83
N VAL A 33 6.52 5.72 10.24
CA VAL A 33 7.41 5.61 9.07
C VAL A 33 6.61 5.11 7.87
N LEU A 34 6.70 5.82 6.75
CA LEU A 34 6.20 5.35 5.47
C LEU A 34 7.27 4.49 4.76
N ILE A 35 6.86 3.30 4.33
CA ILE A 35 7.67 2.41 3.49
C ILE A 35 6.86 2.16 2.21
N ALA A 36 7.27 2.80 1.11
CA ALA A 36 6.62 2.69 -0.18
C ALA A 36 7.33 1.69 -1.09
N GLU A 37 6.63 0.67 -1.58
CA GLU A 37 7.20 -0.39 -2.42
C GLU A 37 7.89 0.20 -3.67
N ASP A 38 7.22 1.14 -4.33
CA ASP A 38 7.71 1.77 -5.57
C ASP A 38 9.07 2.47 -5.38
N ASP A 39 9.27 3.17 -4.25
CA ASP A 39 10.54 3.86 -3.96
C ASP A 39 11.70 2.86 -3.84
N TRP A 40 11.48 1.77 -3.10
CA TRP A 40 12.47 0.72 -2.90
C TRP A 40 12.73 -0.07 -4.18
N LEU A 41 11.68 -0.43 -4.93
CA LEU A 41 11.82 -1.15 -6.19
C LEU A 41 12.54 -0.30 -7.25
N SER A 42 12.19 0.99 -7.37
CA SER A 42 12.85 1.91 -8.28
C SER A 42 14.34 2.09 -7.94
N ALA A 43 14.66 2.25 -6.66
CA ALA A 43 16.04 2.45 -6.22
C ALA A 43 16.91 1.19 -6.37
N LEU A 44 16.36 0.00 -6.11
CA LEU A 44 17.14 -1.25 -6.06
C LEU A 44 17.09 -2.07 -7.36
N PHE A 45 16.03 -1.95 -8.15
CA PHE A 45 15.74 -2.89 -9.24
C PHE A 45 15.28 -2.21 -10.55
N SER A 46 15.46 -0.89 -10.70
CA SER A 46 15.02 -0.17 -11.91
C SER A 46 15.54 -0.79 -13.22
N GLU A 47 16.78 -1.25 -13.24
CA GLU A 47 17.38 -1.91 -14.42
C GLU A 47 16.92 -3.38 -14.60
N GLU A 48 16.36 -4.00 -13.57
CA GLU A 48 15.93 -5.40 -13.56
C GLU A 48 14.44 -5.59 -13.85
N MET A 49 13.63 -4.53 -13.93
CA MET A 49 12.16 -4.59 -14.02
C MET A 49 11.63 -4.24 -15.41
N SER A 50 11.94 -5.08 -16.42
CA SER A 50 11.48 -4.88 -17.80
C SER A 50 10.14 -5.56 -18.14
N SER A 51 9.64 -6.43 -17.27
CA SER A 51 8.38 -7.16 -17.49
C SER A 51 7.58 -7.35 -16.19
N PRO A 52 6.27 -7.69 -16.27
CA PRO A 52 5.48 -8.04 -15.09
C PRO A 52 6.06 -9.21 -14.28
N LYS A 53 6.71 -10.17 -14.94
CA LYS A 53 7.36 -11.30 -14.28
C LYS A 53 8.57 -10.85 -13.46
N ASP A 54 9.33 -9.90 -13.99
CA ASP A 54 10.47 -9.33 -13.28
C ASP A 54 10.04 -8.51 -12.07
N TYR A 55 8.98 -7.71 -12.22
CA TYR A 55 8.34 -7.01 -11.10
C TYR A 55 7.95 -8.00 -9.99
N MET A 56 7.24 -9.08 -10.30
CA MET A 56 6.85 -10.08 -9.30
C MET A 56 8.06 -10.70 -8.59
N ARG A 57 9.14 -11.00 -9.32
CA ARG A 57 10.39 -11.52 -8.76
C ARG A 57 11.04 -10.51 -7.81
N CYS A 58 11.15 -9.24 -8.20
CA CYS A 58 11.78 -8.19 -7.39
C CYS A 58 10.92 -7.83 -6.17
N ALA A 59 9.61 -7.70 -6.34
CA ALA A 59 8.65 -7.49 -5.24
C ALA A 59 8.70 -8.62 -4.22
N ALA A 60 8.79 -9.90 -4.66
CA ALA A 60 8.95 -11.02 -3.75
C ALA A 60 10.25 -10.96 -2.94
N LYS A 61 11.38 -10.63 -3.56
CA LYS A 61 12.67 -10.42 -2.85
C LYS A 61 12.57 -9.28 -1.83
N LEU A 62 11.97 -8.17 -2.23
CA LEU A 62 11.79 -7.01 -1.35
C LEU A 62 10.91 -7.36 -0.14
N ARG A 63 9.75 -8.02 -0.35
CA ARG A 63 8.86 -8.48 0.74
C ARG A 63 9.58 -9.38 1.75
N ALA A 64 10.45 -10.29 1.27
CA ALA A 64 11.19 -11.21 2.13
C ALA A 64 12.13 -10.49 3.11
N ILE A 65 12.77 -9.41 2.67
CA ILE A 65 13.67 -8.60 3.50
C ILE A 65 12.87 -7.60 4.35
N MET A 66 11.82 -6.99 3.78
CA MET A 66 11.07 -5.93 4.44
C MET A 66 10.27 -6.41 5.66
N GLY A 67 9.72 -7.63 5.61
CA GLY A 67 8.91 -8.19 6.71
C GLY A 67 9.59 -8.10 8.09
N PRO A 68 10.79 -8.68 8.28
CA PRO A 68 11.55 -8.57 9.54
C PRO A 68 11.86 -7.13 9.98
N HIS A 69 12.13 -6.22 9.04
CA HIS A 69 12.39 -4.81 9.36
C HIS A 69 11.12 -4.12 9.89
N VAL A 70 9.98 -4.34 9.25
CA VAL A 70 8.68 -3.83 9.71
C VAL A 70 8.36 -4.35 11.11
N VAL A 71 8.56 -5.65 11.37
CA VAL A 71 8.40 -6.23 12.72
C VAL A 71 9.27 -5.51 13.75
N SER A 72 10.53 -5.23 13.40
CA SER A 72 11.48 -4.59 14.31
C SER A 72 11.06 -3.15 14.64
N LEU A 73 10.60 -2.39 13.66
CA LEU A 73 10.07 -1.03 13.86
C LEU A 73 8.84 -1.04 14.77
N LEU A 74 7.88 -1.92 14.48
CA LEU A 74 6.68 -2.07 15.30
C LEU A 74 7.02 -2.45 16.75
N LYS A 75 7.96 -3.40 16.97
CA LYS A 75 8.41 -3.75 18.32
C LYS A 75 9.14 -2.61 19.05
N ALA A 76 9.75 -1.69 18.30
CA ALA A 76 10.38 -0.50 18.85
C ALA A 76 9.39 0.64 19.17
N GLY A 77 8.08 0.42 18.96
CA GLY A 77 7.05 1.44 19.22
C GLY A 77 6.80 2.39 18.05
N VAL A 78 7.36 2.10 16.87
CA VAL A 78 7.19 2.93 15.66
C VAL A 78 6.05 2.38 14.83
N SER A 79 5.05 3.21 14.52
CA SER A 79 3.98 2.86 13.58
C SER A 79 4.53 2.83 12.16
N VAL A 80 3.94 1.98 11.31
CA VAL A 80 4.41 1.81 9.93
C VAL A 80 3.23 1.94 8.98
N VAL A 81 3.39 2.78 7.95
CA VAL A 81 2.56 2.74 6.76
C VAL A 81 3.28 1.91 5.72
N LEU A 82 2.72 0.75 5.41
CA LEU A 82 3.25 -0.18 4.44
C LEU A 82 2.51 0.01 3.12
N ASP A 83 3.01 0.91 2.26
CA ASP A 83 2.47 1.15 0.92
C ASP A 83 2.99 0.09 -0.06
N PHE A 84 2.61 -1.16 0.25
CA PHE A 84 2.71 -2.34 -0.60
C PHE A 84 1.28 -2.74 -0.97
N PRO A 85 1.05 -3.31 -2.16
CA PRO A 85 -0.30 -3.62 -2.61
C PRO A 85 -0.92 -4.76 -1.79
N ALA A 86 -1.91 -4.44 -0.95
CA ALA A 86 -2.72 -5.44 -0.23
C ALA A 86 -3.85 -6.04 -1.11
N ASN A 87 -3.65 -6.04 -2.43
CA ASN A 87 -4.69 -6.31 -3.42
C ASN A 87 -4.95 -7.81 -3.64
N THR A 88 -4.01 -8.68 -3.27
CA THR A 88 -4.16 -10.14 -3.36
C THR A 88 -4.25 -10.76 -1.98
N THR A 89 -4.97 -11.88 -1.86
CA THR A 89 -5.02 -12.67 -0.62
C THR A 89 -3.62 -13.12 -0.17
N GLU A 90 -2.71 -13.43 -1.11
CA GLU A 90 -1.32 -13.79 -0.79
C GLU A 90 -0.56 -12.62 -0.12
N ASN A 91 -0.67 -11.41 -0.67
CA ASN A 91 -0.01 -10.24 -0.11
C ASN A 91 -0.57 -9.92 1.27
N ARG A 92 -1.89 -10.06 1.45
CA ARG A 92 -2.52 -9.90 2.76
C ARG A 92 -2.10 -10.97 3.75
N ALA A 93 -1.97 -12.23 3.34
CA ALA A 93 -1.44 -13.29 4.20
C ALA A 93 0.00 -13.00 4.65
N TRP A 94 0.85 -12.46 3.77
CA TRP A 94 2.18 -11.99 4.14
C TRP A 94 2.10 -10.85 5.17
N MET A 95 1.24 -9.85 4.98
CA MET A 95 1.04 -8.78 5.96
C MET A 95 0.53 -9.32 7.31
N ARG A 96 -0.36 -10.33 7.31
CA ARG A 96 -0.79 -11.01 8.55
C ARG A 96 0.37 -11.67 9.29
N SER A 97 1.36 -12.21 8.58
CA SER A 97 2.54 -12.81 9.20
C SER A 97 3.37 -11.79 10.00
N ILE A 98 3.43 -10.53 9.54
CA ILE A 98 4.08 -9.42 10.26
C ILE A 98 3.33 -9.13 11.56
N LEU A 99 1.99 -9.10 11.51
CA LEU A 99 1.15 -8.85 12.69
C LEU A 99 1.28 -9.95 13.72
N ALA A 100 1.30 -11.22 13.29
CA ALA A 100 1.44 -12.36 14.18
C ALA A 100 2.74 -12.34 14.99
N VAL A 101 3.82 -11.77 14.45
CA VAL A 101 5.13 -11.69 15.12
C VAL A 101 5.30 -10.41 15.94
N SER A 102 4.70 -9.30 15.50
CA SER A 102 4.83 -8.00 16.15
C SER A 102 3.83 -7.77 17.27
N ASN A 103 2.64 -8.41 17.22
CA ASN A 103 1.49 -8.11 18.09
C ASN A 103 1.06 -6.64 18.06
N ALA A 104 1.40 -5.92 16.98
CA ALA A 104 1.01 -4.52 16.79
C ALA A 104 -0.49 -4.38 16.53
N SER A 105 -1.02 -3.19 16.76
CA SER A 105 -2.34 -2.83 16.23
C SER A 105 -2.27 -2.76 14.71
N HIS A 106 -3.42 -2.87 14.02
CA HIS A 106 -3.44 -2.83 12.56
C HIS A 106 -4.69 -2.21 12.00
N GLN A 107 -4.56 -1.63 10.81
CA GLN A 107 -5.66 -1.14 9.99
C GLN A 107 -5.40 -1.48 8.52
N LEU A 108 -6.40 -2.10 7.87
CA LEU A 108 -6.41 -2.31 6.42
C LEU A 108 -7.33 -1.26 5.80
N HIS A 109 -6.73 -0.26 5.18
CA HIS A 109 -7.44 0.81 4.49
C HIS A 109 -7.82 0.35 3.09
N VAL A 110 -9.12 0.24 2.83
CA VAL A 110 -9.67 -0.23 1.55
C VAL A 110 -10.24 0.96 0.80
N MET A 111 -9.69 1.22 -0.37
CA MET A 111 -10.14 2.29 -1.26
C MET A 111 -11.30 1.78 -2.12
N ALA A 112 -12.52 2.20 -1.82
CA ALA A 112 -13.73 1.87 -2.57
C ALA A 112 -13.96 2.86 -3.73
N THR A 113 -12.89 3.22 -4.44
CA THR A 113 -12.95 4.14 -5.59
C THR A 113 -13.36 3.36 -6.85
N PRO A 114 -14.43 3.78 -7.57
CA PRO A 114 -14.82 3.19 -8.85
C PRO A 114 -13.70 3.20 -9.90
N ASP A 115 -13.78 2.27 -10.85
CA ASP A 115 -12.75 2.08 -11.88
C ASP A 115 -12.68 3.28 -12.82
N GLU A 116 -13.82 3.90 -13.11
CA GLU A 116 -13.93 5.09 -13.94
C GLU A 116 -13.11 6.25 -13.33
N ILE A 117 -13.26 6.49 -12.03
CA ILE A 117 -12.51 7.53 -11.30
C ILE A 117 -11.02 7.18 -11.23
N CYS A 118 -10.69 5.89 -11.02
CA CYS A 118 -9.31 5.44 -11.00
C CYS A 118 -8.61 5.67 -12.35
N LEU A 119 -9.29 5.37 -13.46
CA LEU A 119 -8.81 5.59 -14.82
C LEU A 119 -8.66 7.07 -15.14
N GLU A 120 -9.65 7.91 -14.80
CA GLU A 120 -9.56 9.36 -14.95
C GLU A 120 -8.34 9.94 -14.23
N ARG A 121 -8.12 9.53 -12.97
CA ARG A 121 -6.94 9.93 -12.19
C ARG A 121 -5.64 9.43 -12.81
N LEU A 122 -5.62 8.21 -13.34
CA LEU A 122 -4.46 7.66 -14.03
C LEU A 122 -4.11 8.48 -15.29
N HIS A 123 -5.10 8.80 -16.11
CA HIS A 123 -4.91 9.62 -17.31
C HIS A 123 -4.41 11.03 -16.96
N ALA A 124 -5.00 11.67 -15.95
CA ALA A 124 -4.59 13.00 -15.50
C ALA A 124 -3.13 13.00 -14.99
N ARG A 125 -2.70 11.95 -14.29
CA ARG A 125 -1.32 11.80 -13.79
C ARG A 125 -0.33 11.56 -14.93
N ASN A 126 -0.68 10.69 -15.87
CA ASN A 126 0.15 10.41 -17.04
C ASN A 126 0.35 11.68 -17.91
N ALA A 127 -0.68 12.53 -18.01
CA ALA A 127 -0.58 13.81 -18.74
C ALA A 127 0.38 14.82 -18.08
N LYS A 128 0.57 14.75 -16.76
CA LYS A 128 1.49 15.64 -16.02
C LYS A 128 2.95 15.20 -16.08
N GLY A 129 3.21 13.90 -16.26
CA GLY A 129 4.58 13.35 -16.35
C GLY A 129 5.30 13.17 -15.01
N ASP A 130 4.60 13.31 -13.88
CA ASP A 130 5.19 13.38 -12.54
C ASP A 130 5.57 12.02 -11.91
N HIS A 131 5.42 10.89 -12.63
CA HIS A 131 5.67 9.56 -12.06
C HIS A 131 6.62 8.69 -12.90
N PRO A 132 7.60 8.01 -12.25
CA PRO A 132 8.55 7.13 -12.95
C PRO A 132 7.89 5.91 -13.61
N PHE A 133 6.69 5.52 -13.15
CA PHE A 133 5.89 4.45 -13.73
C PHE A 133 4.53 4.98 -14.22
N ALA A 134 4.49 5.45 -15.46
CA ALA A 134 3.24 5.82 -16.14
C ALA A 134 2.48 4.53 -16.54
N ALA A 135 1.67 4.00 -15.63
CA ALA A 135 0.86 2.82 -15.91
C ALA A 135 -0.12 3.09 -17.06
N THR A 136 -0.20 2.16 -18.00
CA THR A 136 -1.17 2.19 -19.11
C THR A 136 -2.53 1.71 -18.65
N GLU A 137 -3.59 2.04 -19.39
CA GLU A 137 -4.93 1.48 -19.17
C GLU A 137 -4.92 -0.06 -19.25
N ALA A 138 -4.15 -0.63 -20.19
CA ALA A 138 -3.98 -2.09 -20.29
C ALA A 138 -3.36 -2.69 -19.01
N GLN A 139 -2.37 -2.01 -18.41
CA GLN A 139 -1.80 -2.40 -17.13
C GLN A 139 -2.81 -2.22 -15.99
N PHE A 140 -3.58 -1.12 -15.96
CA PHE A 140 -4.66 -0.95 -14.99
C PHE A 140 -5.64 -2.13 -15.02
N GLN A 141 -6.11 -2.50 -16.21
CA GLN A 141 -7.03 -3.62 -16.39
C GLN A 141 -6.38 -4.96 -15.99
N LEU A 142 -5.12 -5.18 -16.37
CA LEU A 142 -4.38 -6.39 -16.00
C LEU A 142 -4.24 -6.53 -14.48
N PHE A 143 -3.79 -5.48 -13.79
CA PHE A 143 -3.59 -5.52 -12.34
C PHE A 143 -4.91 -5.56 -11.56
N SER A 144 -5.96 -4.92 -12.08
CA SER A 144 -7.30 -4.96 -11.48
C SER A 144 -7.90 -6.36 -11.49
N LYS A 145 -7.52 -7.26 -12.42
CA LYS A 145 -7.96 -8.67 -12.41
C LYS A 145 -7.43 -9.47 -11.21
N TYR A 146 -6.30 -9.05 -10.65
CA TYR A 146 -5.72 -9.69 -9.46
C TYR A 146 -6.24 -9.09 -8.16
N PHE A 147 -7.07 -8.04 -8.24
CA PHE A 147 -7.68 -7.44 -7.06
C PHE A 147 -8.74 -8.40 -6.48
N ALA A 148 -8.53 -8.78 -5.23
CA ALA A 148 -9.50 -9.51 -4.41
C ALA A 148 -9.87 -8.63 -3.22
N GLU A 149 -11.17 -8.40 -3.00
CA GLU A 149 -11.63 -7.70 -1.81
C GLU A 149 -11.23 -8.47 -0.53
N PRO A 150 -10.87 -7.77 0.56
CA PRO A 150 -10.59 -8.44 1.82
C PRO A 150 -11.85 -9.03 2.42
N THR A 151 -11.75 -10.25 2.96
CA THR A 151 -12.86 -10.91 3.65
C THR A 151 -12.69 -10.85 5.17
N ALA A 152 -13.79 -11.05 5.90
CA ALA A 152 -13.78 -11.05 7.37
C ALA A 152 -12.85 -12.13 7.96
N ASP A 153 -12.75 -13.29 7.30
CA ASP A 153 -11.92 -14.43 7.74
C ASP A 153 -10.41 -14.11 7.75
N GLU A 154 -9.98 -13.07 7.05
CA GLU A 154 -8.58 -12.62 7.05
C GLU A 154 -8.21 -11.85 8.34
N GLY A 155 -9.19 -11.49 9.17
CA GLY A 155 -8.96 -10.94 10.51
C GLY A 155 -8.40 -9.51 10.54
N PHE A 156 -8.58 -8.74 9.47
CA PHE A 156 -8.16 -7.34 9.42
C PHE A 156 -9.19 -6.39 10.04
N ASN A 157 -8.70 -5.33 10.69
CA ASN A 157 -9.54 -4.18 11.04
C ASN A 157 -9.67 -3.31 9.79
N ILE A 158 -10.81 -3.42 9.09
CA ILE A 158 -11.03 -2.74 7.81
C ILE A 158 -11.48 -1.29 8.05
N VAL A 159 -10.87 -0.37 7.32
CA VAL A 159 -11.30 1.04 7.23
C VAL A 159 -11.61 1.34 5.76
N LEU A 160 -12.87 1.58 5.45
CA LEU A 160 -13.32 1.89 4.09
C LEU A 160 -13.14 3.38 3.81
N HIS A 161 -12.57 3.71 2.64
CA HIS A 161 -12.43 5.08 2.16
C HIS A 161 -13.26 5.27 0.89
N GLY A 162 -14.14 6.26 0.89
CA GLY A 162 -14.91 6.66 -0.28
C GLY A 162 -14.08 7.46 -1.30
N PRO A 163 -14.61 7.68 -2.51
CA PRO A 163 -13.91 8.40 -3.58
C PRO A 163 -13.53 9.85 -3.23
N GLU A 164 -14.28 10.51 -2.34
CA GLU A 164 -14.07 11.91 -1.91
C GLU A 164 -13.01 12.07 -0.81
N GLU A 165 -12.78 11.06 0.03
CA GLU A 165 -11.85 11.16 1.18
C GLU A 165 -10.37 11.02 0.77
N ALA A 166 -10.13 10.55 -0.46
CA ALA A 166 -8.80 10.45 -1.05
C ALA A 166 -8.24 11.82 -1.52
N ASP A 167 -9.10 12.83 -1.72
CA ASP A 167 -8.74 14.19 -2.16
C ASP A 167 -9.09 15.28 -1.11
N GLY A 168 -9.75 14.92 0.00
CA GLY A 168 -10.22 15.91 0.98
C GLY A 168 -9.09 16.50 1.85
N PRO A 169 -9.12 17.82 2.15
CA PRO A 169 -8.17 18.42 3.09
C PRO A 169 -8.42 17.88 4.51
N GLU A 170 -7.39 17.99 5.35
CA GLU A 170 -7.43 17.65 6.79
C GLU A 170 -8.73 18.20 7.42
N ARG A 171 -9.59 17.30 7.91
CA ARG A 171 -10.67 17.73 8.80
C ARG A 171 -10.00 18.20 10.10
N SER A 172 -10.10 19.51 10.33
CA SER A 172 -9.62 20.25 11.49
C SER A 172 -10.27 19.80 12.80
#